data_AF-A0A937RXC5-F1
#
_entry.id   AF-A0A937RXC5-F1
#
_cell.length_a   1.000
_cell.length_b   1.000
_cell.length_c   1.000
_cell.angle_alpha   90.00
_cell.angle_beta   90.00
_cell.angle_gamma   90.00
#
_symmetry.space_group_name_H-M   'P 1'
#
loop_
_entity.id
_entity.type
_entity.pdbx_description
1 polymer ?
#
loop_
_entity_poly.entity_id
_entity_poly.type
_entity_poly.pdbx_seq_one_letter_code
_entity_poly.pdbx_strand_id
1 'polypeptide(L)'
;MKGKLLAIATILSIHGIIPPVTTLAYAENAPKDTTHTKLSWVQPQAASLHVTLSSKFTNTGERILNVDLVREGEVVKRLQAVSGKPQKQAFRVGSESRSGSREPLPQGIYAIGQIDRGVGLPLAMGNTFIPVTPQFSTSRSGIGIHRDADRMIPGGSGTIGCLGLLNQTGIETVAEFISIYNVKTLIVDYGLK
;
A
#
# COMPACT_ATOMS: atom_id res chain seq x y z
N MET A 1 -7.45 -20.07 56.27
CA MET A 1 -6.55 -19.12 56.95
C MET A 1 -6.08 -18.09 55.93
N LYS A 2 -6.29 -16.80 56.24
CA LYS A 2 -5.72 -15.57 55.63
C LYS A 2 -6.05 -15.38 54.13
N GLY A 3 -6.86 -14.41 53.68
CA GLY A 3 -7.28 -13.14 54.25
C GLY A 3 -6.89 -12.00 53.30
N LYS A 4 -7.88 -11.55 52.51
CA LYS A 4 -8.13 -10.22 51.89
C LYS A 4 -6.95 -9.30 51.51
N LEU A 5 -7.05 -8.66 50.34
CA LEU A 5 -7.25 -7.20 50.22
C LEU A 5 -7.55 -6.80 48.76
N LEU A 6 -8.81 -6.49 48.49
CA LEU A 6 -9.22 -5.59 47.40
C LEU A 6 -9.01 -4.17 47.91
N ALA A 7 -8.23 -3.36 47.20
CA ALA A 7 -8.16 -1.93 47.44
C ALA A 7 -9.20 -1.22 46.57
N ILE A 8 -10.23 -0.69 47.23
CA ILE A 8 -11.17 0.29 46.67
C ILE A 8 -10.55 1.66 46.93
N ALA A 9 -10.18 2.38 45.87
CA ALA A 9 -9.78 3.78 45.98
C ALA A 9 -11.00 4.67 45.68
N THR A 10 -11.68 5.10 46.74
CA THR A 10 -12.62 6.22 46.70
C THR A 10 -11.80 7.51 46.74
N ILE A 11 -11.86 8.34 45.70
CA ILE A 11 -11.29 9.70 45.75
C ILE A 11 -12.44 10.69 45.72
N LEU A 12 -12.51 11.43 46.82
CA LEU A 12 -13.38 12.57 47.09
C LEU A 12 -12.95 13.74 46.20
N SER A 13 -13.89 14.35 45.49
CA SER A 13 -13.65 15.54 44.66
C SER A 13 -13.22 16.74 45.51
N ILE A 14 -12.00 17.22 45.27
CA ILE A 14 -11.57 18.58 45.60
C ILE A 14 -10.78 19.15 44.41
N HIS A 15 -11.01 20.43 44.17
CA HIS A 15 -10.70 21.20 42.97
C HIS A 15 -9.24 21.10 42.50
N GLY A 16 -9.08 20.84 41.19
CA GLY A 16 -7.99 21.31 40.34
C GLY A 16 -6.55 20.94 40.72
N ILE A 17 -6.02 19.88 40.12
CA ILE A 17 -4.66 19.74 39.56
C ILE A 17 -4.65 18.40 38.80
N ILE A 18 -4.20 18.44 37.55
CA ILE A 18 -4.16 17.31 36.61
C ILE A 18 -3.14 16.26 37.13
N PRO A 19 -3.52 14.98 37.34
CA PRO A 19 -2.54 13.95 37.70
C PRO A 19 -1.69 13.54 36.48
N PRO A 20 -0.44 13.11 36.68
CA PRO A 20 0.43 12.67 35.59
C PRO A 20 -0.11 11.38 34.96
N VAL A 21 -0.17 11.37 33.63
CA VAL A 21 -0.53 10.21 32.82
C VAL A 21 0.49 9.10 33.09
N THR A 22 0.06 8.05 33.79
CA THR A 22 0.81 6.79 33.88
C THR A 22 0.78 6.12 32.52
N THR A 23 1.93 6.07 31.85
CA THR A 23 2.15 5.24 30.67
C THR A 23 2.01 3.78 31.07
N LEU A 24 0.85 3.18 30.78
CA LEU A 24 0.69 1.73 30.81
C LEU A 24 1.57 1.15 29.71
N ALA A 25 2.61 0.41 30.10
CA ALA A 25 3.45 -0.36 29.20
C ALA A 25 2.55 -1.32 28.41
N TYR A 26 2.43 -1.08 27.10
CA TYR A 26 1.74 -1.99 26.19
C TYR A 26 2.62 -3.22 26.00
N ALA A 27 2.06 -4.39 26.32
CA ALA A 27 2.76 -5.66 26.26
C ALA A 27 3.24 -5.97 24.83
N GLU A 28 4.55 -6.15 24.70
CA GLU A 28 5.23 -6.61 23.50
C GLU A 28 4.89 -8.07 23.24
N ASN A 29 3.82 -8.34 22.48
CA ASN A 29 3.51 -9.68 21.96
C ASN A 29 2.85 -9.56 20.57
N ALA A 30 3.68 -9.27 19.56
CA ALA A 30 3.34 -9.56 18.18
C ALA A 30 4.40 -10.54 17.62
N PRO A 31 4.01 -11.64 16.96
CA PRO A 31 4.96 -12.64 16.48
C PRO A 31 5.87 -12.05 15.40
N LYS A 32 7.18 -12.05 15.69
CA LYS A 32 8.26 -11.88 14.71
C LYS A 32 8.33 -13.12 13.84
N ASP A 33 7.68 -13.10 12.68
CA ASP A 33 8.13 -13.91 11.55
C ASP A 33 8.20 -13.03 10.29
N THR A 34 9.28 -12.27 10.21
CA THR A 34 9.69 -11.46 9.05
C THR A 34 10.75 -12.18 8.21
N THR A 35 10.89 -13.49 8.36
CA THR A 35 12.12 -14.19 7.97
C THR A 35 12.25 -14.55 6.48
N HIS A 36 11.31 -14.14 5.61
CA HIS A 36 11.34 -14.56 4.19
C HIS A 36 11.07 -13.49 3.13
N THR A 37 11.14 -12.20 3.45
CA THR A 37 11.10 -11.14 2.42
C THR A 37 12.29 -10.20 2.58
N LYS A 38 12.97 -9.91 1.46
CA LYS A 38 14.20 -9.11 1.32
C LYS A 38 13.95 -7.60 1.60
N LEU A 39 13.19 -7.30 2.65
CA LEU A 39 12.66 -5.98 3.01
C LEU A 39 12.96 -5.64 4.49
N SER A 40 13.86 -6.38 5.14
CA SER A 40 14.22 -6.24 6.57
C SER A 40 14.78 -4.86 6.97
N TRP A 41 15.02 -3.96 6.01
CA TRP A 41 15.51 -2.60 6.23
C TRP A 41 14.38 -1.56 6.38
N VAL A 42 13.11 -1.95 6.19
CA VAL A 42 11.97 -1.04 6.33
C VAL A 42 11.61 -0.92 7.80
N GLN A 43 11.78 0.26 8.40
CA GLN A 43 11.21 0.52 9.72
C GLN A 43 9.67 0.40 9.63
N PRO A 44 9.01 -0.28 10.59
CA PRO A 44 7.56 -0.40 10.60
C PRO A 44 6.93 1.00 10.57
N GLN A 45 6.36 1.36 9.44
CA GLN A 45 5.55 2.57 9.35
C GLN A 45 4.20 2.29 10.00
N ALA A 46 3.62 3.32 10.62
CA ALA A 46 2.27 3.24 11.17
C ALA A 46 1.25 2.84 10.10
N ALA A 47 1.48 3.19 8.84
CA ALA A 47 0.69 2.73 7.70
C ALA A 47 1.51 2.62 6.40
N SER A 48 1.15 1.67 5.54
CA SER A 48 1.80 1.36 4.26
C SER A 48 0.81 0.78 3.25
N LEU A 49 1.18 0.81 1.97
CA LEU A 49 0.52 0.03 0.92
C LEU A 49 1.36 -1.18 0.57
N HIS A 50 0.74 -2.35 0.46
CA HIS A 50 1.42 -3.59 0.10
C HIS A 50 0.80 -4.19 -1.17
N VAL A 51 1.62 -4.53 -2.15
CA VAL A 51 1.18 -5.11 -3.42
C VAL A 51 1.76 -6.51 -3.56
N THR A 52 0.89 -7.49 -3.72
CA THR A 52 1.26 -8.90 -3.90
C THR A 52 0.57 -9.53 -5.09
N LEU A 53 1.12 -10.64 -5.58
CA LEU A 53 0.44 -11.44 -6.60
C LEU A 53 -0.83 -12.07 -6.02
N SER A 54 -1.93 -12.01 -6.79
CA SER A 54 -3.05 -12.93 -6.58
C SER A 54 -2.92 -14.13 -7.53
N SER A 55 -3.68 -15.21 -7.32
CA SER A 55 -3.73 -16.32 -8.28
C SER A 55 -4.51 -15.99 -9.56
N LYS A 56 -5.23 -14.86 -9.60
CA LYS A 56 -6.25 -14.55 -10.61
C LYS A 56 -5.69 -13.76 -11.80
N PHE A 57 -6.43 -13.83 -12.89
CA PHE A 57 -6.26 -13.01 -14.09
C PHE A 57 -7.61 -12.42 -14.49
N THR A 58 -7.57 -11.30 -15.21
CA THR A 58 -8.75 -10.79 -15.93
C THR A 58 -9.02 -11.63 -17.18
N ASN A 59 -10.20 -11.50 -17.76
CA ASN A 59 -10.54 -12.14 -19.04
C ASN A 59 -9.69 -11.62 -20.21
N THR A 60 -9.10 -10.44 -20.06
CA THR A 60 -8.21 -9.80 -21.04
C THR A 60 -6.74 -10.20 -20.87
N GLY A 61 -6.38 -10.89 -19.79
CA GLY A 61 -5.06 -11.49 -19.59
C GLY A 61 -4.10 -10.71 -18.66
N GLU A 62 -4.54 -9.65 -17.99
CA GLU A 62 -3.75 -9.04 -16.92
C GLU A 62 -3.74 -9.92 -15.67
N ARG A 63 -2.60 -10.01 -14.98
CA ARG A 63 -2.56 -10.52 -13.62
C ARG A 63 -3.34 -9.58 -12.71
N ILE A 64 -4.19 -10.13 -11.87
CA ILE A 64 -4.76 -9.40 -10.74
C ILE A 64 -3.74 -9.38 -9.60
N LEU A 65 -3.49 -8.20 -9.07
CA LEU A 65 -2.67 -7.93 -7.89
C LEU A 65 -3.58 -7.62 -6.70
N ASN A 66 -3.17 -8.05 -5.52
CA ASN A 66 -3.77 -7.57 -4.27
C ASN A 66 -3.09 -6.24 -3.90
N VAL A 67 -3.89 -5.26 -3.48
CA VAL A 67 -3.41 -4.01 -2.91
C VAL A 67 -3.95 -3.89 -1.49
N ASP A 68 -3.09 -4.12 -0.52
CA ASP A 68 -3.42 -4.11 0.90
C ASP A 68 -3.11 -2.75 1.49
N LEU A 69 -4.10 -2.19 2.18
CA LEU A 69 -3.96 -1.03 3.03
C LEU A 69 -3.59 -1.57 4.41
N VAL A 70 -2.36 -1.32 4.83
CA VAL A 70 -1.81 -1.85 6.08
C VAL A 70 -1.66 -0.74 7.08
N ARG A 71 -2.13 -0.95 8.30
CA ARG A 71 -1.98 -0.03 9.43
C ARG A 71 -1.61 -0.83 10.67
N GLU A 72 -0.59 -0.38 11.40
CA GLU A 72 -0.14 -1.02 12.65
C GLU A 72 0.15 -2.53 12.48
N GLY A 73 0.58 -2.94 11.29
CA GLY A 73 0.86 -4.34 10.94
C GLY A 73 -0.35 -5.15 10.47
N GLU A 74 -1.56 -4.60 10.53
CA GLU A 74 -2.78 -5.28 10.12
C GLU A 74 -3.29 -4.81 8.75
N VAL A 75 -3.82 -5.74 7.95
CA VAL A 75 -4.51 -5.42 6.69
C VAL A 75 -5.91 -4.92 7.02
N VAL A 76 -6.12 -3.60 6.93
CA VAL A 76 -7.44 -2.99 7.20
C VAL A 76 -8.37 -3.09 6.00
N LYS A 77 -7.83 -3.19 4.79
CA LYS A 77 -8.60 -3.38 3.55
C LYS A 77 -7.73 -3.98 2.45
N ARG A 78 -8.33 -4.82 1.62
CA ARG A 78 -7.72 -5.36 0.40
C ARG A 78 -8.51 -4.93 -0.83
N LEU A 79 -7.81 -4.35 -1.80
CA LEU A 79 -8.33 -3.95 -3.10
C LEU A 79 -7.67 -4.80 -4.20
N GLN A 80 -8.18 -4.67 -5.43
CA GLN A 80 -7.61 -5.34 -6.59
C GLN A 80 -7.13 -4.32 -7.63
N ALA A 81 -5.97 -4.63 -8.20
CA ALA A 81 -5.39 -3.89 -9.31
C ALA A 81 -4.98 -4.85 -10.44
N VAL A 82 -4.78 -4.31 -11.63
CA VAL A 82 -4.08 -4.99 -12.73
C VAL A 82 -2.60 -4.65 -12.71
N SER A 83 -1.81 -5.61 -13.16
CA SER A 83 -0.36 -5.52 -13.18
C SER A 83 0.23 -4.74 -14.37
N GLY A 84 -0.53 -4.40 -15.41
CA GLY A 84 0.02 -3.79 -16.64
C GLY A 84 -0.70 -4.28 -17.88
N LYS A 85 -0.06 -4.27 -19.06
CA LYS A 85 -0.65 -4.81 -20.30
C LYS A 85 -0.68 -6.35 -20.30
N PRO A 86 -1.73 -6.99 -20.86
CA PRO A 86 -1.85 -8.46 -20.91
C PRO A 86 -0.66 -9.19 -21.54
N GLN A 87 -0.08 -8.61 -22.58
CA GLN A 87 1.02 -9.22 -23.34
C GLN A 87 2.41 -8.96 -22.72
N LYS A 88 2.47 -8.27 -21.57
CA LYS A 88 3.71 -7.79 -20.95
C LYS A 88 3.80 -8.20 -19.47
N GLN A 89 3.41 -9.42 -19.13
CA GLN A 89 3.31 -9.91 -17.74
C GLN A 89 4.63 -10.43 -17.15
N ALA A 90 5.77 -9.85 -17.53
CA ALA A 90 7.05 -10.21 -16.95
C ALA A 90 7.29 -9.41 -15.66
N PHE A 91 7.20 -10.09 -14.51
CA PHE A 91 7.49 -9.54 -13.20
C PHE A 91 9.00 -9.61 -12.93
N ARG A 92 9.57 -8.52 -12.43
CA ARG A 92 11.03 -8.37 -12.27
C ARG A 92 11.36 -7.66 -10.97
N VAL A 93 12.57 -7.87 -10.48
CA VAL A 93 13.19 -6.97 -9.49
C VAL A 93 13.69 -5.69 -10.18
N GLY A 94 13.89 -4.63 -9.39
CA GLY A 94 14.21 -3.29 -9.88
C GLY A 94 15.33 -3.18 -10.93
N SER A 95 16.46 -3.85 -10.69
CA SER A 95 17.65 -3.83 -11.55
C SER A 95 17.43 -4.50 -12.90
N GLU A 96 16.43 -5.37 -13.01
CA GLU A 96 16.12 -6.10 -14.25
C GLU A 96 15.03 -5.41 -15.08
N SER A 97 14.30 -4.46 -14.48
CA SER A 97 13.23 -3.74 -15.16
C SER A 97 13.76 -2.62 -16.06
N ARG A 98 13.25 -2.57 -17.29
CA ARG A 98 13.70 -1.63 -18.34
C ARG A 98 12.66 -0.56 -18.60
N SER A 99 13.10 0.68 -18.82
CA SER A 99 12.23 1.75 -19.29
C SER A 99 11.52 1.37 -20.59
N GLY A 100 10.26 1.78 -20.74
CA GLY A 100 9.45 1.47 -21.93
C GLY A 100 9.03 0.01 -22.09
N SER A 101 9.34 -0.89 -21.14
CA SER A 101 8.98 -2.32 -21.29
C SER A 101 7.48 -2.59 -21.22
N ARG A 102 6.71 -1.65 -20.64
CA ARG A 102 5.26 -1.74 -20.38
C ARG A 102 4.88 -2.93 -19.47
N GLU A 103 5.89 -3.52 -18.82
CA GLU A 103 5.76 -4.57 -17.83
C GLU A 103 5.25 -4.00 -16.50
N PRO A 104 4.76 -4.85 -15.59
CA PRO A 104 4.42 -4.45 -14.23
C PRO A 104 5.48 -3.63 -13.52
N LEU A 105 5.04 -2.91 -12.50
CA LEU A 105 5.94 -2.27 -11.55
C LEU A 105 6.96 -3.31 -11.07
N PRO A 106 8.27 -3.01 -11.04
CA PRO A 106 9.22 -3.94 -10.46
C PRO A 106 8.95 -4.19 -8.97
N GLN A 107 9.32 -5.36 -8.48
CA GLN A 107 9.39 -5.64 -7.05
C GLN A 107 10.39 -4.69 -6.38
N GLY A 108 9.98 -4.10 -5.26
CA GLY A 108 10.80 -3.15 -4.49
C GLY A 108 9.98 -2.17 -3.65
N ILE A 109 10.69 -1.24 -3.01
CA ILE A 109 10.11 -0.21 -2.16
C ILE A 109 10.02 1.10 -2.95
N TYR A 110 8.90 1.79 -2.78
CA TYR A 110 8.62 3.06 -3.45
C TYR A 110 8.18 4.11 -2.44
N ALA A 111 8.63 5.34 -2.64
CA ALA A 111 8.10 6.50 -1.95
C ALA A 111 6.82 6.98 -2.64
N ILE A 112 5.76 7.20 -1.87
CA ILE A 112 4.50 7.76 -2.35
C ILE A 112 4.62 9.28 -2.38
N GLY A 113 4.34 9.87 -3.55
CA GLY A 113 4.33 11.32 -3.75
C GLY A 113 2.97 11.96 -3.45
N GLN A 114 2.86 13.25 -3.79
CA GLN A 114 1.62 14.01 -3.60
C GLN A 114 0.53 13.52 -4.55
N ILE A 115 -0.68 13.36 -4.02
CA ILE A 115 -1.83 12.91 -4.80
C ILE A 115 -2.21 14.02 -5.79
N ASP A 116 -2.22 13.69 -7.08
CA ASP A 116 -2.64 14.56 -8.15
C ASP A 116 -4.11 14.30 -8.51
N ARG A 117 -4.92 15.36 -8.42
CA ARG A 117 -6.34 15.39 -8.82
C ARG A 117 -6.60 16.40 -9.95
N GLY A 118 -5.56 16.70 -10.72
CA GLY A 118 -5.54 17.80 -11.67
C GLY A 118 -6.41 17.58 -12.91
N VAL A 119 -6.85 18.71 -13.48
CA VAL A 119 -7.45 18.77 -14.83
C VAL A 119 -6.34 18.47 -15.84
N GLY A 120 -6.61 17.56 -16.79
CA GLY A 120 -5.67 17.24 -17.87
C GLY A 120 -4.86 15.95 -17.69
N LEU A 121 -5.15 15.14 -16.67
CA LEU A 121 -4.66 13.77 -16.63
C LEU A 121 -5.11 13.00 -17.88
N PRO A 122 -4.25 12.13 -18.46
CA PRO A 122 -4.66 11.30 -19.58
C PRO A 122 -5.91 10.51 -19.25
N LEU A 123 -6.84 10.40 -20.21
CA LEU A 123 -8.11 9.68 -20.01
C LEU A 123 -7.90 8.26 -19.46
N ALA A 124 -6.82 7.60 -19.88
CA ALA A 124 -6.39 6.28 -19.43
C ALA A 124 -6.12 6.17 -17.91
N MET A 125 -5.83 7.29 -17.25
CA MET A 125 -5.53 7.36 -15.81
C MET A 125 -6.73 7.76 -14.95
N GLY A 126 -7.77 8.31 -15.56
CA GLY A 126 -8.91 8.91 -14.85
C GLY A 126 -8.51 10.21 -14.15
N ASN A 127 -9.17 10.52 -13.03
CA ASN A 127 -9.09 11.83 -12.38
C ASN A 127 -8.13 11.88 -11.18
N THR A 128 -7.52 10.75 -10.82
CA THR A 128 -6.66 10.64 -9.64
C THR A 128 -5.41 9.85 -10.00
N PHE A 129 -4.25 10.48 -9.82
CA PHE A 129 -2.95 9.87 -10.01
C PHE A 129 -2.09 10.02 -8.75
N ILE A 130 -1.49 8.93 -8.30
CA ILE A 130 -0.64 8.90 -7.13
C ILE A 130 0.77 8.52 -7.60
N PRO A 131 1.68 9.48 -7.77
CA PRO A 131 3.05 9.20 -8.21
C PRO A 131 3.77 8.33 -7.18
N VAL A 132 4.57 7.39 -7.66
CA VAL A 132 5.47 6.60 -6.81
C VAL A 132 6.89 6.63 -7.35
N THR A 133 7.86 6.79 -6.46
CA THR A 133 9.29 6.91 -6.83
C THR A 133 10.06 5.71 -6.30
N PRO A 134 10.70 4.90 -7.17
CA PRO A 134 11.54 3.78 -6.75
C PRO A 134 12.60 4.24 -5.73
N GLN A 135 12.76 3.48 -4.65
CA GLN A 135 13.83 3.68 -3.66
C GLN A 135 15.01 2.72 -3.90
N PHE A 136 15.19 2.31 -5.16
CA PHE A 136 16.19 1.36 -5.62
C PHE A 136 16.63 1.72 -7.04
N SER A 137 17.80 1.21 -7.46
CA SER A 137 18.30 1.47 -8.81
C SER A 137 17.42 0.80 -9.87
N THR A 138 16.87 1.60 -10.77
CA THR A 138 16.10 1.14 -11.93
C THR A 138 16.06 2.24 -12.99
N SER A 139 15.78 1.86 -14.24
CA SER A 139 15.55 2.81 -15.33
C SER A 139 14.07 3.23 -15.46
N ARG A 140 13.18 2.67 -14.63
CA ARG A 140 11.74 2.98 -14.65
C ARG A 140 11.46 4.34 -14.02
N SER A 141 10.62 5.14 -14.67
CA SER A 141 10.15 6.45 -14.21
C SER A 141 8.72 6.71 -14.68
N GLY A 142 8.11 7.82 -14.23
CA GLY A 142 6.75 8.21 -14.65
C GLY A 142 5.67 7.21 -14.24
N ILE A 143 5.92 6.46 -13.16
CA ILE A 143 5.04 5.40 -12.67
C ILE A 143 4.24 5.87 -11.46
N GLY A 144 3.06 5.29 -11.28
CA GLY A 144 2.16 5.64 -10.19
C GLY A 144 1.05 4.63 -10.01
N ILE A 145 0.10 5.00 -9.15
CA ILE A 145 -1.13 4.30 -8.90
C ILE A 145 -2.27 5.15 -9.47
N HIS A 146 -3.14 4.55 -10.28
CA HIS A 146 -4.31 5.22 -10.83
C HIS A 146 -5.40 4.19 -11.15
N ARG A 147 -6.58 4.65 -11.59
CA ARG A 147 -7.60 3.73 -12.11
C ARG A 147 -7.20 3.26 -13.52
N ASP A 148 -7.35 1.99 -13.83
CA ASP A 148 -7.23 1.46 -15.20
C ASP A 148 -8.47 1.86 -16.04
N ALA A 149 -8.50 3.11 -16.51
CA ALA A 149 -9.60 3.63 -17.31
C ALA A 149 -9.54 3.17 -18.77
N ASP A 150 -8.39 2.65 -19.24
CA ASP A 150 -8.24 2.03 -20.57
C ASP A 150 -9.26 0.90 -20.78
N ARG A 151 -9.67 0.20 -19.71
CA ARG A 151 -10.71 -0.86 -19.76
C ARG A 151 -12.09 -0.37 -20.19
N MET A 152 -12.34 0.93 -20.16
CA MET A 152 -13.59 1.53 -20.61
C MET A 152 -13.60 1.80 -22.12
N ILE A 153 -12.46 1.67 -22.78
CA ILE A 153 -12.29 1.90 -24.21
C ILE A 153 -12.39 0.54 -24.92
N PRO A 154 -13.16 0.40 -26.03
CA PRO A 154 -13.21 -0.83 -26.79
C PRO A 154 -11.81 -1.32 -27.20
N GLY A 155 -11.46 -2.54 -26.81
CA GLY A 155 -10.13 -3.13 -27.05
C GLY A 155 -9.00 -2.62 -26.13
N GLY A 156 -9.28 -1.64 -25.27
CA GLY A 156 -8.36 -1.14 -24.26
C GLY A 156 -8.39 -2.00 -22.99
N SER A 157 -7.20 -2.26 -22.42
CA SER A 157 -7.07 -2.92 -21.13
C SER A 157 -5.65 -2.79 -20.57
N GLY A 158 -5.53 -2.68 -19.24
CA GLY A 158 -4.26 -2.67 -18.54
C GLY A 158 -3.51 -1.34 -18.62
N THR A 159 -2.54 -1.14 -17.73
CA THR A 159 -1.71 0.07 -17.73
C THR A 159 -0.42 -0.12 -18.53
N ILE A 160 0.30 0.97 -18.82
CA ILE A 160 1.66 0.93 -19.38
C ILE A 160 2.68 0.90 -18.22
N GLY A 161 2.49 -0.03 -17.28
CA GLY A 161 3.43 -0.31 -16.18
C GLY A 161 3.18 0.45 -14.87
N CYS A 162 2.05 1.15 -14.75
CA CYS A 162 1.53 1.68 -13.48
C CYS A 162 0.72 0.62 -12.72
N LEU A 163 0.43 0.84 -11.45
CA LEU A 163 -0.53 0.02 -10.70
C LEU A 163 -1.97 0.49 -11.02
N GLY A 164 -2.72 -0.30 -11.77
CA GLY A 164 -4.06 0.09 -12.25
C GLY A 164 -5.19 -0.48 -11.40
N LEU A 165 -5.84 0.34 -10.58
CA LEU A 165 -7.02 -0.08 -9.81
C LEU A 165 -8.21 -0.32 -10.74
N LEU A 166 -9.02 -1.34 -10.44
CA LEU A 166 -10.09 -1.77 -11.34
C LEU A 166 -11.25 -0.77 -11.47
N ASN A 167 -11.42 0.16 -10.52
CA ASN A 167 -12.53 1.09 -10.51
C ASN A 167 -12.20 2.40 -9.77
N GLN A 168 -13.05 3.42 -9.96
CA GLN A 168 -12.85 4.75 -9.37
C GLN A 168 -12.90 4.70 -7.84
N THR A 169 -13.84 3.94 -7.26
CA THR A 169 -13.96 3.79 -5.81
C THR A 169 -12.68 3.24 -5.18
N GLY A 170 -11.98 2.33 -5.86
CA GLY A 170 -10.72 1.75 -5.42
C GLY A 170 -9.61 2.78 -5.34
N ILE A 171 -9.40 3.59 -6.39
CA ILE A 171 -8.37 4.63 -6.36
C ILE A 171 -8.67 5.72 -5.31
N GLU A 172 -9.94 6.10 -5.14
CA GLU A 172 -10.30 7.08 -4.10
C GLU A 172 -10.12 6.50 -2.69
N THR A 173 -10.43 5.21 -2.48
CA THR A 173 -10.14 4.53 -1.20
C THR A 173 -8.63 4.59 -0.88
N VAL A 174 -7.77 4.34 -1.86
CA VAL A 174 -6.31 4.41 -1.67
C VAL A 174 -5.88 5.85 -1.37
N ALA A 175 -6.39 6.82 -2.12
CA ALA A 175 -6.05 8.23 -1.96
C ALA A 175 -6.50 8.79 -0.59
N GLU A 176 -7.68 8.39 -0.12
CA GLU A 176 -8.17 8.72 1.22
C GLU A 176 -7.29 8.10 2.30
N PHE A 177 -6.96 6.82 2.19
CA PHE A 177 -6.08 6.13 3.14
C PHE A 177 -4.70 6.80 3.23
N ILE A 178 -4.10 7.16 2.09
CA ILE A 178 -2.83 7.90 2.05
C ILE A 178 -2.96 9.24 2.78
N SER A 179 -4.05 9.98 2.52
CA SER A 179 -4.26 11.31 3.10
C SER A 179 -4.46 11.23 4.63
N ILE A 180 -5.31 10.32 5.10
CA ILE A 180 -5.66 10.20 6.53
C ILE A 180 -4.46 9.74 7.35
N TYR A 181 -3.72 8.74 6.87
CA TYR A 181 -2.63 8.12 7.62
C TYR A 181 -1.24 8.59 7.20
N ASN A 182 -1.17 9.62 6.34
CA ASN A 182 0.07 10.17 5.81
C ASN A 182 1.01 9.08 5.25
N VAL A 183 0.45 8.11 4.52
CA VAL A 183 1.19 6.93 4.04
C VAL A 183 2.30 7.37 3.09
N LYS A 184 3.55 7.00 3.39
CA LYS A 184 4.72 7.36 2.58
C LYS A 184 5.31 6.23 1.76
N THR A 185 4.89 4.99 2.02
CA THR A 185 5.52 3.82 1.42
C THR A 185 4.54 2.92 0.70
N LEU A 186 4.93 2.55 -0.51
CA LEU A 186 4.38 1.43 -1.25
C LEU A 186 5.45 0.32 -1.29
N ILE A 187 5.06 -0.87 -0.85
CA ILE A 187 5.86 -2.09 -0.91
C ILE A 187 5.28 -2.96 -2.01
N VAL A 188 6.07 -3.26 -3.03
CA VAL A 188 5.70 -4.23 -4.07
C VAL A 188 6.51 -5.49 -3.84
N ASP A 189 5.82 -6.60 -3.59
CA ASP A 189 6.42 -7.89 -3.30
C ASP A 189 5.73 -9.03 -4.05
N TYR A 190 6.42 -9.56 -5.04
CA TYR A 190 5.96 -10.68 -5.85
C TYR A 190 6.60 -12.01 -5.45
N GLY A 191 7.40 -12.04 -4.38
CA GLY A 191 8.15 -13.23 -3.95
C GLY A 191 9.34 -13.56 -4.86
N LEU A 192 9.82 -12.61 -5.67
CA LEU A 192 11.01 -12.78 -6.51
C LEU A 192 12.28 -12.70 -5.64
N LYS A 193 13.31 -13.47 -6.00
CA LYS A 193 14.58 -13.57 -5.25
C LYS A 193 15.62 -12.55 -5.75
#